data_AF-A0A841KRP6-F1
#
_entry.id   AF-A0A841KRP6-F1
#
_cell.length_a   1.000
_cell.length_b   1.000
_cell.length_c   1.000
_cell.angle_alpha   90.00
_cell.angle_beta   90.00
_cell.angle_gamma   90.00
#
_symmetry.space_group_name_H-M   'P 1'
#
loop_
_entity.id
_entity.type
_entity.pdbx_description
1 polymer ?
#
loop_
_entity_poly.entity_id
_entity_poly.type
_entity_poly.pdbx_seq_one_letter_code
_entity_poly.pdbx_strand_id
1 'polypeptide(L)' 'MLAYQYFPTWKGFIAANILISAIFSFLSEPLLVWLGLYELHGWKYIYSFPIYVAIAIVSKWITEFFARKQAASVNKHERS' A
#
# COMPACT_ATOMS: atom_id res chain seq x y z
N MET A 1 -5.99 8.87 1.54
CA MET A 1 -7.47 9.01 1.67
C MET A 1 -8.20 8.90 0.34
N LEU A 2 -7.81 9.60 -0.73
CA LEU A 2 -8.49 9.56 -2.04
C LEU A 2 -8.47 8.18 -2.74
N ALA A 3 -7.42 7.38 -2.55
CA ALA A 3 -7.32 6.05 -3.16
C ALA A 3 -8.40 5.06 -2.69
N TYR A 4 -8.94 5.21 -1.47
CA TYR A 4 -10.04 4.36 -0.98
C TYR A 4 -11.40 4.74 -1.57
N GLN A 5 -11.60 6.01 -1.94
CA GLN A 5 -12.85 6.47 -2.54
C GLN A 5 -12.89 6.23 -4.05
N TYR A 6 -11.75 6.36 -4.76
CA TYR A 6 -11.69 6.17 -6.21
C TYR A 6 -11.60 4.71 -6.67
N PHE A 7 -11.16 3.79 -5.81
CA PHE A 7 -11.00 2.36 -6.14
C PHE A 7 -11.81 1.47 -5.19
N PRO A 8 -13.15 1.41 -5.35
CA PRO A 8 -14.01 0.56 -4.52
C PRO A 8 -13.72 -0.94 -4.69
N THR A 9 -13.08 -1.35 -5.79
CA THR A 9 -12.76 -2.74 -6.07
C THR A 9 -11.31 -3.10 -5.71
N TRP A 10 -11.15 -4.19 -4.97
CA TRP A 10 -9.84 -4.76 -4.61
C TRP A 10 -8.93 -5.01 -5.83
N LYS A 11 -9.51 -5.38 -6.98
CA LYS A 11 -8.76 -5.63 -8.22
C LYS A 11 -8.05 -4.39 -8.77
N GLY A 12 -8.76 -3.25 -8.83
CA GLY A 12 -8.18 -1.99 -9.32
C GLY A 12 -7.10 -1.45 -8.38
N PHE A 13 -7.33 -1.55 -7.07
CA PHE A 13 -6.33 -1.17 -6.08
C PHE A 13 -5.06 -2.01 -6.19
N ILE A 14 -5.18 -3.34 -6.31
CA ILE A 14 -4.01 -4.22 -6.43
C ILE A 14 -3.23 -3.91 -7.72
N ALA A 15 -3.91 -3.73 -8.86
CA ALA A 15 -3.25 -3.41 -10.12
C ALA A 15 -2.50 -2.06 -10.08
N ALA A 16 -3.12 -1.01 -9.54
CA ALA A 16 -2.48 0.29 -9.37
C ALA A 16 -1.30 0.22 -8.40
N ASN A 17 -1.45 -0.53 -7.31
CA ASN A 17 -0.42 -0.70 -6.29
C ASN A 17 0.79 -1.48 -6.81
N ILE A 18 0.58 -2.50 -7.66
CA ILE A 18 1.64 -3.20 -8.38
C ILE A 18 2.41 -2.22 -9.28
N LEU A 19 1.70 -1.37 -10.04
CA LEU A 19 2.34 -0.39 -10.92
C LEU A 19 3.16 0.64 -10.13
N ILE A 20 2.60 1.18 -9.04
CA ILE A 20 3.30 2.15 -8.18
C ILE A 20 4.51 1.50 -7.51
N SER A 21 4.36 0.27 -7.00
CA SER A 21 5.47 -0.46 -6.38
C SER A 21 6.57 -0.76 -7.39
N ALA A 22 6.22 -1.04 -8.65
CA ALA A 22 7.20 -1.22 -9.73
C ALA A 22 7.94 0.08 -10.00
N ILE A 23 7.24 1.21 -10.10
CA ILE A 23 7.87 2.52 -10.30
C ILE A 23 8.81 2.86 -9.14
N PHE A 24 8.36 2.69 -7.89
CA PHE A 24 9.20 2.99 -6.73
C PHE A 24 10.43 2.09 -6.65
N SER A 25 10.27 0.78 -6.86
CA SER A 25 11.37 -0.16 -6.71
C SER A 25 12.36 -0.14 -7.88
N PHE A 26 11.89 0.13 -9.11
CA PHE A 26 12.74 0.10 -10.30
C PHE A 26 13.14 1.46 -10.84
N LEU A 27 12.47 2.56 -10.46
CA LEU A 27 12.87 3.92 -10.87
C LEU A 27 13.38 4.73 -9.68
N SER A 28 12.65 4.77 -8.56
CA SER A 28 13.04 5.62 -7.43
C SER A 28 14.29 5.09 -6.71
N GLU A 29 14.34 3.80 -6.40
CA GLU A 29 15.50 3.23 -5.70
C GLU A 29 16.82 3.35 -6.49
N PRO A 30 16.89 3.03 -7.81
CA PRO A 30 18.12 3.25 -8.58
C PRO A 30 18.51 4.71 -8.71
N LEU A 31 17.52 5.62 -8.79
CA LEU A 31 17.75 7.05 -8.84
C LEU A 31 18.35 7.57 -7.52
N LEU A 32 17.84 7.11 -6.37
CA LEU A 32 18.37 7.43 -5.04
C LEU A 32 19.82 6.96 -4.86
N VAL A 33 20.13 5.79 -5.40
CA VAL A 33 21.49 5.21 -5.37
C VAL A 33 22.42 5.98 -6.30
N TRP A 34 21.93 6.38 -7.48
CA TRP A 34 22.66 7.25 -8.39
C TRP A 34 22.97 8.63 -7.79
N LEU A 35 22.05 9.16 -6.97
CA LEU A 35 22.24 10.38 -6.18
C LEU A 35 23.15 10.19 -4.96
N GLY A 36 23.63 8.97 -4.68
CA GLY A 36 24.51 8.67 -3.54
C GLY A 36 23.81 8.74 -2.18
N LEU A 37 22.47 8.80 -2.15
CA LEU A 37 21.67 8.86 -0.92
C LEU A 37 21.41 7.48 -0.32
N TYR A 38 21.71 6.41 -1.07
CA TYR A 38 21.38 5.03 -0.70
C TYR A 38 22.45 4.07 -1.21
N GLU A 39 22.96 3.19 -0.34
CA GLU A 39 23.97 2.17 -0.70
C GLU A 39 23.39 0.76 -0.50
N LEU A 40 23.26 0.00 -1.59
CA LEU A 40 22.82 -1.40 -1.51
C LEU A 40 24.00 -2.30 -1.12
N HIS A 41 24.15 -2.54 0.18
CA HIS A 41 25.07 -3.54 0.71
C HIS A 41 24.51 -4.96 0.52
N GLY A 42 24.62 -5.50 -0.69
CA GLY A 42 24.17 -6.86 -1.03
C GLY A 42 22.65 -7.02 -1.20
N TRP A 43 21.87 -5.95 -0.97
CA TRP A 43 20.44 -5.92 -1.25
C TRP A 43 20.20 -5.82 -2.76
N LYS A 44 19.12 -6.43 -3.25
CA LYS A 44 18.67 -6.26 -4.64
C LYS A 44 17.33 -5.53 -4.62
N TYR A 45 17.18 -4.54 -5.51
CA TYR A 45 15.93 -3.79 -5.69
C TYR A 45 14.70 -4.69 -5.82
N ILE A 46 14.86 -5.86 -6.44
CA ILE A 46 13.77 -6.83 -6.62
C ILE A 46 13.13 -7.32 -5.30
N TYR A 47 13.84 -7.22 -4.17
CA TYR A 47 13.29 -7.58 -2.85
C TYR A 47 12.40 -6.48 -2.27
N SER A 48 12.63 -5.22 -2.63
CA SER A 48 11.81 -4.11 -2.18
C SER A 48 10.43 -4.11 -2.85
N PHE A 49 10.34 -4.59 -4.08
CA PHE A 49 9.09 -4.70 -4.83
C PHE A 49 7.97 -5.48 -4.08
N PRO A 50 8.16 -6.75 -3.67
CA PRO A 50 7.11 -7.47 -2.92
C PRO A 50 6.84 -6.85 -1.55
N ILE A 51 7.83 -6.19 -0.93
CA ILE A 51 7.67 -5.50 0.35
C ILE A 51 6.71 -4.32 0.21
N TYR A 52 6.91 -3.45 -0.78
CA TYR A 52 6.01 -2.31 -1.02
C TYR A 52 4.58 -2.76 -1.35
N VAL A 53 4.44 -3.81 -2.17
CA VAL A 53 3.14 -4.41 -2.46
C VAL A 53 2.47 -4.93 -1.18
N ALA A 54 3.21 -5.65 -0.33
CA ALA A 54 2.71 -6.19 0.93
C ALA A 54 2.28 -5.08 1.90
N ILE A 55 3.08 -4.03 2.08
CA ILE A 55 2.77 -2.89 2.97
C ILE A 55 1.45 -2.24 2.56
N ALA A 56 1.25 -2.00 1.27
CA ALA A 56 0.05 -1.34 0.79
C ALA A 56 -1.20 -2.27 0.85
N ILE A 57 -1.04 -3.59 0.66
CA ILE A 57 -2.11 -4.57 0.91
C ILE A 57 -2.51 -4.59 2.39
N VAL A 58 -1.53 -4.67 3.30
CA VAL A 58 -1.76 -4.68 4.75
C VAL A 58 -2.43 -3.38 5.20
N SER A 59 -1.97 -2.24 4.69
CA SER A 59 -2.57 -0.93 4.98
C SER A 59 -4.04 -0.87 4.52
N LYS A 60 -4.34 -1.42 3.33
CA LYS A 60 -5.72 -1.59 2.86
C LYS A 60 -6.56 -2.43 3.80
N TRP A 61 -6.05 -3.60 4.15
CA TRP A 61 -6.73 -4.55 5.00
C TRP A 61 -7.02 -3.97 6.40
N ILE A 62 -6.04 -3.32 7.02
CA ILE A 62 -6.20 -2.68 8.33
C ILE A 62 -7.28 -1.61 8.28
N THR A 63 -7.24 -0.73 7.27
CA THR A 63 -8.22 0.36 7.15
C THR A 63 -9.64 -0.17 6.97
N GLU A 64 -9.83 -1.21 6.13
CA GLU A 64 -11.13 -1.86 5.98
C GLU A 64 -11.59 -2.56 7.27
N PHE A 65 -10.67 -3.17 8.01
CA PHE A 65 -10.97 -3.82 9.29
C PHE A 65 -11.50 -2.82 10.32
N PHE A 66 -10.82 -1.68 10.48
CA PHE A 66 -11.26 -0.62 11.40
C PHE A 66 -12.56 0.04 10.94
N ALA A 67 -12.72 0.33 9.64
CA ALA A 67 -13.95 0.89 9.09
C ALA A 67 -15.17 -0.02 9.34
N ARG A 68 -15.02 -1.34 9.16
CA ARG A 68 -16.09 -2.32 9.44
C ARG A 68 -16.44 -2.36 10.93
N LYS A 69 -15.45 -2.31 11.82
CA LYS A 69 -15.69 -2.26 13.27
C LYS A 69 -16.42 -0.99 13.69
N GLN A 70 -16.06 0.16 13.11
CA GLN A 70 -16.73 1.42 13.41
C GLN A 70 -18.19 1.42 12.95
N ALA A 71 -18.47 0.94 11.73
CA ALA A 71 -19.84 0.79 11.23
C ALA A 71 -20.69 -0.15 12.10
N ALA A 72 -20.12 -1.25 12.60
CA ALA A 72 -20.81 -2.17 13.51
C ALA A 72 -21.09 -1.56 14.88
N SER A 73 -20.20 -0.70 15.39
CA SER A 73 -20.38 -0.01 16.68
C SER A 73 -21.46 1.07 16.64
N VAL A 74 -21.55 1.84 15.56
CA VAL A 74 -22.58 2.88 15.35
C VAL A 74 -23.97 2.24 15.27
N ASN A 75 -24.12 1.16 14.49
CA ASN A 75 -25.40 0.46 14.32
C ASN A 75 -25.95 -0.15 15.62
N LYS A 76 -25.09 -0.43 16.61
CA LYS A 76 -25.48 -0.96 17.91
C LYS A 76 -26.06 0.12 18.82
N HIS A 77 -25.59 1.37 18.70
CA HIS A 77 -26.09 2.51 19.47
C HIS A 77 -27.41 3.07 18.95
N GLU A 78 -27.70 2.97 17.65
CA GLU A 78 -28.99 3.39 17.08
C GLU A 78 -30.15 2.44 17.40
N ARG A 79 -29.87 1.21 17.86
CA ARG A 79 -30.89 0.18 18.16
C ARG A 79 -31.14 -0.06 19.65
N SER A 80 -30.51 0.70 20.55
CA SER A 80 -30.75 0.64 22.01
C SER A 80 -31.49 1.87 22.48
#